data_AF-A0A953FCX1-F1
#
_entry.id   AF-A0A953FCX1-F1
#
_cell.length_a   1.000
_cell.length_b   1.000
_cell.length_c   1.000
_cell.angle_alpha   90.00
_cell.angle_beta   90.00
_cell.angle_gamma   90.00
#
_symmetry.space_group_name_H-M   'P 1'
#
loop_
_entity.id
_entity.type
_entity.pdbx_description
1 polymer ?
#
loop_
_entity_poly.entity_id
_entity_poly.type
_entity_poly.pdbx_seq_one_letter_code
_entity_poly.pdbx_strand_id
1 'polypeptide(L)'
;MKTAARVLSWVYQPLLMPTYLFVVILAYNPSLLLPLRPVWSLVFLITGMTFGLPAINFAFFRMTGSVRNLTMPDRRDRIGPFIFISGLYVFLTLLFYFKMHMLSLVY
;
A
#
# COMPACT_ATOMS: atom_id res chain seq x y z
N MET A 1 -7.60 9.15 -27.38
CA MET A 1 -8.10 9.65 -26.06
C MET A 1 -8.24 8.55 -25.00
N LYS A 2 -8.77 7.35 -25.31
CA LYS A 2 -9.00 6.28 -24.30
C LYS A 2 -7.74 5.78 -23.57
N THR A 3 -6.58 5.76 -24.22
CA THR A 3 -5.31 5.31 -23.61
C THR A 3 -4.79 6.30 -22.57
N ALA A 4 -4.79 7.60 -22.87
CA ALA A 4 -4.35 8.64 -21.94
C ALA A 4 -5.20 8.66 -20.66
N ALA A 5 -6.53 8.54 -20.80
CA ALA A 5 -7.43 8.44 -19.67
C ALA A 5 -7.11 7.23 -18.78
N ARG A 6 -6.81 6.07 -19.37
CA ARG A 6 -6.47 4.86 -18.62
C ARG A 6 -5.15 4.99 -17.84
N VAL A 7 -4.14 5.60 -18.46
CA VAL A 7 -2.86 5.87 -17.81
C VAL A 7 -3.06 6.84 -16.64
N LEU A 8 -3.80 7.93 -16.85
CA LEU A 8 -4.13 8.88 -15.78
C LEU A 8 -4.87 8.20 -14.63
N SER A 9 -5.83 7.31 -14.91
CA SER A 9 -6.52 6.56 -13.86
C SER A 9 -5.60 5.64 -13.06
N TRP A 10 -4.59 5.03 -13.70
CA TRP A 10 -3.63 4.15 -13.01
C TRP A 10 -2.63 4.93 -12.16
N VAL A 11 -2.17 6.08 -12.65
CA VAL A 11 -1.24 6.95 -11.93
C VAL A 11 -1.96 7.65 -10.78
N TYR A 12 -3.07 8.32 -11.05
CA TYR A 12 -3.81 9.11 -10.05
C TYR A 12 -4.84 8.31 -9.25
N GLN A 13 -4.57 7.02 -9.01
CA GLN A 13 -5.44 6.21 -8.17
C GLN A 13 -5.24 6.54 -6.68
N PRO A 14 -6.28 6.41 -5.84
CA PRO A 14 -6.21 6.78 -4.42
C PRO A 14 -5.09 6.09 -3.62
N LEU A 15 -4.74 4.84 -3.95
CA LEU A 15 -3.75 4.05 -3.22
C LEU A 15 -2.31 4.62 -3.32
N LEU A 16 -2.03 5.43 -4.34
CA LEU A 16 -0.74 6.10 -4.55
C LEU A 16 -0.68 7.51 -3.92
N MET A 17 -1.81 8.04 -3.44
CA MET A 17 -1.85 9.38 -2.81
C MET A 17 -0.89 9.54 -1.63
N PRO A 18 -0.73 8.56 -0.72
CA PRO A 18 0.27 8.65 0.34
C PRO A 18 1.69 8.74 -0.20
N THR A 19 2.02 7.95 -1.23
CA THR A 19 3.34 8.02 -1.89
C THR A 19 3.60 9.40 -2.45
N TYR A 20 2.64 9.99 -3.17
CA TYR A 20 2.78 11.33 -3.73
C TYR A 20 2.98 12.40 -2.66
N LEU A 21 2.23 12.33 -1.56
CA LEU A 21 2.38 13.26 -0.45
C LEU A 21 3.81 13.23 0.11
N PHE A 22 4.35 12.05 0.41
CA PHE A 22 5.70 11.94 0.97
C PHE A 22 6.79 12.33 -0.02
N VAL A 23 6.62 12.03 -1.31
CA VAL A 23 7.54 12.49 -2.37
C VAL A 23 7.53 14.02 -2.48
N VAL A 24 6.36 14.65 -2.44
CA VAL A 24 6.23 16.12 -2.45
C VAL A 24 6.88 16.73 -1.21
N ILE A 25 6.62 16.20 -0.01
CA ILE A 25 7.27 16.67 1.21
C ILE A 25 8.79 16.57 1.09
N LEU A 26 9.32 15.45 0.59
CA LEU A 26 10.76 15.26 0.39
C LEU A 26 11.36 16.28 -0.61
N ALA A 27 10.62 16.62 -1.66
CA ALA A 27 11.07 17.55 -2.69
C ALA A 27 11.07 19.02 -2.22
N TYR A 28 10.07 19.45 -1.45
CA TYR A 28 9.89 20.86 -1.07
C TYR A 28 10.35 21.19 0.35
N ASN A 29 10.21 20.26 1.30
CA ASN A 29 10.58 20.48 2.69
C ASN A 29 11.05 19.17 3.36
N PRO A 30 12.24 18.67 2.99
CA PRO A 30 12.78 17.42 3.53
C PRO A 30 13.01 17.47 5.05
N SER A 31 13.09 18.67 5.64
CA SER A 31 13.26 18.84 7.08
C SER A 31 12.11 18.26 7.90
N LEU A 32 10.89 18.23 7.35
CA LEU A 32 9.74 17.59 8.02
C LEU A 32 9.93 16.07 8.21
N LEU A 33 10.83 15.45 7.45
CA LEU A 33 11.11 14.00 7.49
C LEU A 33 12.49 13.68 8.10
N LEU A 34 13.23 14.69 8.58
CA LEU A 34 14.55 14.50 9.22
C LEU A 34 14.56 13.49 10.37
N PRO A 35 13.55 13.47 11.28
CA PRO A 35 13.52 12.50 12.38
C PRO A 35 13.33 11.05 11.89
N LEU A 36 12.91 10.86 10.64
CA LEU A 36 12.51 9.57 10.06
C LEU A 36 13.56 9.01 9.08
N ARG A 37 14.83 9.44 9.20
CA ARG A 37 15.91 8.91 8.36
C ARG A 37 16.14 7.42 8.66
N PRO A 38 16.32 6.57 7.63
CA PRO A 38 16.43 6.89 6.21
C PRO A 38 15.07 7.11 5.50
N VAL A 39 14.91 8.29 4.88
CA VAL A 39 13.62 8.76 4.34
C VAL A 39 13.12 7.93 3.15
N TRP A 40 14.02 7.45 2.30
CA TRP A 40 13.63 6.58 1.17
C TRP A 40 13.07 5.23 1.62
N SER A 41 13.54 4.70 2.76
CA SER A 41 12.99 3.48 3.35
C SER A 41 11.56 3.70 3.84
N LEU A 42 11.26 4.90 4.37
CA LEU A 42 9.90 5.29 4.75
C LEU A 42 8.99 5.38 3.51
N VAL A 43 9.44 6.04 2.44
CA VAL A 43 8.67 6.15 1.18
C VAL A 43 8.42 4.76 0.58
N PHE A 44 9.43 3.89 0.59
CA PHE A 44 9.31 2.51 0.14
C PHE A 44 8.30 1.72 0.99
N LEU A 45 8.39 1.84 2.32
CA LEU A 45 7.46 1.20 3.25
C LEU A 45 6.02 1.66 3.01
N ILE A 46 5.79 2.97 2.92
CA ILE A 46 4.46 3.54 2.68
C ILE A 46 3.90 3.04 1.36
N THR A 47 4.67 3.17 0.27
CA THR A 47 4.26 2.73 -1.06
C THR A 47 3.98 1.23 -1.10
N GLY A 48 4.84 0.45 -0.44
CA GLY A 48 4.69 -0.99 -0.29
C GLY A 48 3.40 -1.34 0.45
N MET A 49 3.08 -0.66 1.55
CA MET A 49 1.90 -0.98 2.36
C MET A 49 0.59 -0.47 1.76
N THR A 50 0.57 0.72 1.15
CA THR A 50 -0.65 1.35 0.66
C THR A 50 -1.01 0.94 -0.76
N PHE A 51 -0.02 0.65 -1.61
CA PHE A 51 -0.25 0.27 -3.00
C PHE A 51 0.29 -1.12 -3.32
N GLY A 52 1.55 -1.39 -2.99
CA GLY A 52 2.23 -2.63 -3.38
C GLY A 52 1.52 -3.89 -2.86
N LEU A 53 1.24 -3.93 -1.57
CA LEU A 53 0.68 -5.09 -0.89
C LEU A 53 -0.76 -5.38 -1.35
N PRO A 54 -1.67 -4.38 -1.47
CA PRO A 54 -2.95 -4.58 -2.15
C PRO A 54 -2.82 -5.02 -3.61
N ALA A 55 -1.92 -4.40 -4.39
CA ALA A 55 -1.76 -4.73 -5.80
C ALA A 55 -1.29 -6.18 -6.00
N ILE A 56 -0.30 -6.62 -5.21
CA ILE A 56 0.18 -8.01 -5.21
C ILE A 56 -0.94 -8.96 -4.78
N ASN A 57 -1.71 -8.61 -3.76
CA ASN A 57 -2.86 -9.41 -3.33
C ASN A 57 -3.88 -9.59 -4.47
N PHE A 58 -4.30 -8.51 -5.14
CA PHE A 58 -5.23 -8.64 -6.27
C PHE A 58 -4.65 -9.42 -7.44
N ALA A 59 -3.36 -9.24 -7.74
CA ALA A 59 -2.66 -10.01 -8.76
C ALA A 59 -2.66 -11.51 -8.42
N PHE A 60 -2.37 -11.86 -7.16
CA PHE A 60 -2.40 -13.24 -6.66
C PHE A 60 -3.78 -13.88 -6.88
N PHE A 61 -4.87 -13.23 -6.45
CA PHE A 61 -6.23 -13.74 -6.66
C PHE A 61 -6.64 -13.83 -8.14
N ARG A 62 -6.08 -12.97 -9.00
CA ARG A 62 -6.29 -13.03 -10.45
C ARG A 62 -5.53 -14.17 -11.11
N MET A 63 -4.34 -14.51 -10.60
CA MET A 63 -3.51 -15.60 -11.11
C MET A 63 -4.06 -16.97 -10.69
N THR A 64 -4.61 -17.09 -9.49
CA THR A 64 -5.23 -18.34 -8.99
C THR A 64 -6.63 -18.59 -9.56
N GLY A 65 -7.15 -17.68 -10.38
CA GLY A 65 -8.47 -17.80 -11.02
C GLY A 65 -9.66 -17.51 -10.10
N SER A 66 -9.40 -17.12 -8.85
CA SER A 66 -10.44 -16.76 -7.88
C SER A 66 -11.13 -15.44 -8.25
N VAL A 67 -10.40 -14.50 -8.87
CA VAL A 67 -10.95 -13.27 -9.45
C VAL A 67 -10.84 -13.34 -10.97
N ARG A 68 -11.96 -13.20 -11.68
CA ARG A 68 -11.99 -13.27 -13.15
C ARG A 68 -11.54 -11.96 -13.80
N ASN A 69 -11.91 -10.82 -13.22
CA ASN A 69 -11.60 -9.49 -13.74
C ASN A 69 -11.13 -8.57 -12.60
N LEU A 70 -10.02 -7.86 -12.80
CA LEU A 70 -9.48 -6.89 -11.84
C LEU A 70 -10.42 -5.71 -11.57
N THR A 71 -11.34 -5.38 -12.48
CA THR A 71 -12.37 -4.38 -12.23
C THR A 71 -13.49 -4.89 -11.32
N MET A 72 -13.51 -6.20 -11.03
CA MET A 72 -14.44 -6.90 -10.12
C MET A 72 -15.87 -6.37 -10.20
N PRO A 73 -16.57 -6.54 -11.34
CA PRO A 73 -17.94 -6.05 -11.50
C PRO A 73 -18.90 -6.78 -10.53
N ASP A 74 -18.68 -8.07 -10.28
CA ASP A 74 -19.39 -8.81 -9.25
C ASP A 74 -18.81 -8.51 -7.87
N ARG A 75 -19.69 -8.34 -6.87
CA ARG A 75 -19.30 -8.12 -5.47
C ARG A 75 -18.69 -9.37 -4.85
N ARG A 76 -19.07 -10.57 -5.30
CA ARG A 76 -18.56 -11.84 -4.75
C ARG A 76 -17.05 -12.00 -4.98
N ASP A 77 -16.56 -11.52 -6.12
CA ASP A 77 -15.12 -11.53 -6.46
C ASP A 77 -14.27 -10.67 -5.50
N ARG A 78 -14.89 -9.73 -4.76
CA ARG A 78 -14.18 -8.80 -3.86
C ARG A 78 -13.96 -9.36 -2.46
N ILE A 79 -14.77 -10.34 -2.05
CA ILE A 79 -14.80 -10.84 -0.66
C ILE A 79 -13.44 -11.49 -0.30
N GLY A 80 -12.96 -12.40 -1.14
CA GLY A 80 -11.68 -13.11 -0.93
C GLY A 80 -10.50 -12.14 -0.80
N PRO A 81 -10.24 -11.29 -1.81
CA PRO A 81 -9.15 -10.31 -1.75
C PRO A 81 -9.23 -9.37 -0.54
N PHE A 82 -10.42 -8.91 -0.17
CA PHE A 82 -10.61 -7.99 0.95
C PHE A 82 -10.44 -8.64 2.32
N ILE A 83 -10.89 -9.88 2.50
CA ILE A 83 -10.64 -10.62 3.75
C ILE A 83 -9.14 -10.88 3.90
N PHE A 84 -8.47 -11.30 2.83
CA PHE A 84 -7.05 -11.61 2.87
C PHE A 84 -6.19 -10.37 3.18
N ILE A 85 -6.43 -9.26 2.49
CA ILE A 85 -5.68 -8.01 2.74
C ILE A 85 -5.93 -7.48 4.15
N SER A 86 -7.16 -7.59 4.66
CA SER A 86 -7.49 -7.18 6.03
C SER A 86 -6.75 -8.04 7.05
N GLY A 87 -6.72 -9.36 6.85
CA GLY A 87 -5.95 -10.28 7.69
C GLY A 87 -4.45 -9.97 7.67
N LEU A 88 -3.88 -9.65 6.50
CA LEU A 88 -2.49 -9.22 6.38
C LEU A 88 -2.22 -7.92 7.14
N TYR A 89 -3.11 -6.93 7.07
CA TYR A 89 -2.95 -5.69 7.84
C TYR A 89 -3.07 -5.91 9.34
N VAL A 90 -3.99 -6.77 9.80
CA VAL A 90 -4.06 -7.15 11.22
C VAL A 90 -2.76 -7.82 11.66
N PHE A 91 -2.28 -8.79 10.89
CA PHE A 91 -1.03 -9.49 11.18
C PHE A 91 0.17 -8.54 11.25
N LEU A 92 0.31 -7.66 10.26
CA LEU A 92 1.36 -6.63 10.24
C LEU A 92 1.24 -5.71 11.44
N THR A 93 0.04 -5.24 11.75
CA THR A 93 -0.21 -4.37 12.91
C THR A 93 0.23 -5.04 14.21
N LEU A 94 -0.11 -6.32 14.41
CA LEU A 94 0.32 -7.09 15.57
C LEU A 94 1.85 -7.24 15.60
N LEU A 95 2.47 -7.57 14.47
CA LEU A 95 3.93 -7.70 14.37
C LEU A 95 4.63 -6.39 14.73
N PHE A 96 4.17 -5.26 14.20
CA PHE A 96 4.69 -3.94 14.53
C PHE A 96 4.45 -3.60 16.00
N TYR A 97 3.26 -3.86 16.53
CA TYR A 97 2.93 -3.60 17.93
C TYR A 97 3.87 -4.35 18.88
N PHE A 98 4.03 -5.66 18.69
CA PHE A 98 4.90 -6.47 19.55
C PHE A 98 6.38 -6.12 19.38
N LYS A 99 6.85 -5.85 18.15
CA LYS A 99 8.26 -5.51 17.89
C LYS A 99 8.64 -4.11 18.36
N MET A 100 7.75 -3.12 18.18
CA MET A 100 7.99 -1.74 18.64
C MET A 100 7.92 -1.66 20.16
N HIS A 101 7.02 -2.41 20.80
CA HIS A 101 6.96 -2.49 22.26
C HIS A 101 8.22 -3.13 22.86
N MET A 102 8.77 -4.18 22.23
CA MET A 102 10.07 -4.73 22.62
C MET A 102 11.21 -3.70 22.51
N LEU A 103 11.20 -2.84 21.49
CA LEU A 103 12.21 -1.79 21.34
C LEU A 103 12.14 -0.72 22.43
N SER A 104 10.95 -0.37 22.94
CA SER A 104 10.81 0.63 24.02
C SER A 104 11.08 0.09 25.42
N LEU A 105 11.24 -1.23 25.59
CA LEU A 105 11.64 -1.84 26.86
C LEU A 105 13.15 -2.03 26.97
N VAL A 106 13.87 -1.86 25.87
CA VAL A 106 15.34 -2.04 25.77
C VAL A 106 16.08 -0.70 25.74
N TYR A 107 15.39 0.41 25.46
CA TYR A 107 15.87 1.80 25.55
C TYR A 107 15.16 2.52 26.70
#